data_AF-A0A2D6WJV9-F1
#
_entry.id   AF-A0A2D6WJV9-F1
#
_cell.length_a   1.000
_cell.length_b   1.000
_cell.length_c   1.000
_cell.angle_alpha   90.00
_cell.angle_beta   90.00
_cell.angle_gamma   90.00
#
_symmetry.space_group_name_H-M   'P 1'
#
loop_
_entity.id
_entity.type
_entity.pdbx_description
1 polymer ?
#
loop_
_entity_poly.entity_id
_entity_poly.type
_entity_poly.pdbx_seq_one_letter_code
_entity_poly.pdbx_strand_id
1 'polypeptide(L)' 'MRPFSFCLECNQPLVERSREQVEEWVSARVFKIHDKCMECPACHRIYWRGTHWQVMNKKLGRFIKS' A
#
# COMPACT_ATOMS: atom_id res chain seq x y z
N MET A 1 -5.97 13.63 6.85
CA MET A 1 -4.76 12.79 6.73
C MET A 1 -4.91 11.85 5.53
N ARG A 2 -3.88 11.64 4.71
CA ARG A 2 -3.90 10.67 3.60
C ARG A 2 -3.12 9.42 4.02
N PRO A 3 -3.78 8.41 4.63
CA PRO A 3 -3.10 7.17 4.98
C PRO A 3 -2.64 6.48 3.69
N PHE A 4 -1.54 5.72 3.76
CA PHE A 4 -1.02 4.97 2.62
C PHE A 4 -0.39 5.84 1.51
N SER A 5 0.21 6.97 1.88
CA SER A 5 0.93 7.87 0.97
C SER A 5 2.45 7.83 1.15
N PHE A 6 2.94 7.29 2.28
CA PHE A 6 4.36 7.24 2.63
C PHE A 6 4.80 5.84 3.02
N CYS A 7 6.06 5.52 2.71
CA CYS A 7 6.72 4.32 3.16
C CYS A 7 6.89 4.32 4.68
N LEU A 8 6.58 3.19 5.32
CA LEU A 8 6.71 3.06 6.78
C LEU A 8 8.17 2.90 7.25
N GLU A 9 9.08 2.54 6.35
CA GLU A 9 10.51 2.36 6.67
C GLU A 9 11.31 3.64 6.37
N CYS A 10 11.04 4.27 5.22
CA CYS A 10 11.87 5.35 4.68
C CYS A 10 11.18 6.72 4.67
N ASN A 11 9.89 6.77 4.99
CA ASN A 11 9.05 7.96 4.93
C ASN A 11 9.03 8.69 3.56
N GLN A 12 9.37 7.97 2.48
CA GLN A 12 9.32 8.47 1.11
C GLN A 12 7.91 8.32 0.51
N PRO A 13 7.48 9.23 -0.38
CA PRO A 13 6.20 9.10 -1.08
C PRO A 13 6.12 7.78 -1.85
N LEU A 14 5.02 7.07 -1.68
CA LEU A 14 4.77 5.85 -2.45
C LEU A 14 4.27 6.20 -3.86
N VAL A 15 4.69 5.40 -4.84
CA VAL A 15 4.26 5.52 -6.24
C VAL A 15 3.34 4.36 -6.61
N GLU A 16 2.29 4.64 -7.39
CA GLU A 16 1.39 3.59 -7.88
C GLU A 16 2.10 2.77 -8.96
N ARG A 17 2.04 1.44 -8.84
CA ARG A 17 2.57 0.47 -9.79
C ARG A 17 1.46 -0.47 -10.23
N SER A 18 1.44 -0.76 -11.52
CA SER A 18 0.54 -1.74 -12.10
C SER A 18 1.06 -3.16 -11.88
N ARG A 19 0.17 -4.16 -11.99
CA ARG A 19 0.51 -5.57 -11.88
C ARG A 19 1.73 -5.94 -12.72
N GLU A 20 1.74 -5.51 -13.97
CA GLU A 20 2.77 -5.87 -14.95
C GLU A 20 4.17 -5.42 -14.51
N GLN A 21 4.26 -4.35 -13.72
CA GLN A 21 5.53 -3.80 -13.24
C GLN A 21 6.08 -4.50 -12.00
N VAL A 22 5.25 -5.28 -11.29
CA VAL A 22 5.60 -5.89 -9.99
C VAL A 22 5.38 -7.41 -9.95
N GLU A 23 4.89 -8.01 -11.04
CA GLU A 23 4.70 -9.46 -11.20
C GLU A 23 6.03 -10.23 -11.15
N GLU A 24 7.16 -9.60 -11.52
CA GLU A 24 8.51 -10.19 -11.38
C GLU A 24 8.99 -10.24 -9.91
N TRP A 25 8.42 -9.42 -9.03
CA TRP A 25 8.90 -9.22 -7.65
C TRP A 25 7.95 -9.80 -6.60
N VAL A 26 6.67 -9.98 -6.97
CA VAL A 26 5.61 -10.40 -6.07
C VAL A 26 4.85 -11.56 -6.70
N SER A 27 4.64 -12.64 -5.94
CA SER A 27 3.89 -13.79 -6.44
C SER A 27 2.54 -13.35 -7.02
N ALA A 28 2.19 -13.85 -8.21
CA ALA A 28 0.97 -13.52 -8.96
C ALA A 28 -0.34 -13.66 -8.16
N ARG A 29 -0.31 -14.34 -7.01
CA ARG A 29 -1.44 -14.51 -6.10
C ARG A 29 -1.91 -13.20 -5.46
N VAL A 30 -1.02 -12.21 -5.27
CA VAL A 30 -1.37 -10.90 -4.70
C VAL A 30 -2.21 -10.09 -5.68
N PHE A 31 -1.89 -10.15 -6.98
CA PHE A 31 -2.61 -9.44 -8.03
C PHE A 31 -3.94 -10.09 -8.43
N LYS A 32 -4.22 -11.32 -7.97
CA LYS A 32 -5.56 -11.91 -8.12
C LYS A 32 -6.63 -11.18 -7.29
N ILE A 33 -6.21 -10.40 -6.29
CA ILE A 33 -7.10 -9.77 -5.30
C ILE A 33 -7.04 -8.24 -5.38
N HIS A 34 -5.95 -7.67 -5.94
CA HIS A 34 -5.74 -6.23 -6.01
C HIS A 34 -5.03 -5.81 -7.31
N ASP A 35 -5.70 -4.97 -8.11
CA ASP A 35 -5.16 -4.47 -9.40
C ASP A 35 -4.09 -3.38 -9.25
N LYS A 36 -4.00 -2.76 -8.07
CA LYS A 36 -3.10 -1.62 -7.81
C LYS A 36 -2.24 -1.86 -6.58
N CYS A 37 -0.95 -1.65 -6.75
CA CYS A 37 0.05 -1.70 -5.70
C CYS A 37 0.76 -0.35 -5.60
N MET A 38 1.35 -0.10 -4.44
CA MET A 38 2.15 1.09 -4.17
C MET A 38 3.58 0.64 -3.84
N GLU A 39 4.57 1.24 -4.46
CA GLU A 39 5.98 0.93 -4.24
C GLU A 39 6.69 2.13 -3.63
N CYS A 40 7.64 1.88 -2.72
CA CYS A 40 8.60 2.91 -2.33
C CYS A 40 9.76 2.94 -3.36
N PRO A 41 10.03 4.06 -4.05
CA PRO A 41 11.12 4.12 -5.03
C PRO A 41 12.52 4.06 -4.40
N ALA A 42 12.64 4.25 -3.08
CA ALA A 42 13.94 4.26 -2.39
C ALA A 42 14.34 2.89 -1.82
N CYS A 43 13.38 2.08 -1.37
CA CYS A 43 13.65 0.78 -0.74
C CYS A 43 12.90 -0.39 -1.39
N HIS A 44 12.16 -0.13 -2.47
CA HIS A 44 11.42 -1.11 -3.26
C HIS A 44 10.39 -1.94 -2.49
N ARG A 45 9.99 -1.48 -1.31
CA ARG A 45 8.95 -2.14 -0.51
C ARG A 45 7.59 -1.91 -1.15
N ILE A 46 6.85 -3.00 -1.34
CA ILE A 46 5.55 -2.99 -2.00
C ILE A 46 4.43 -3.07 -0.96
N TYR A 47 3.42 -2.23 -1.14
CA TYR A 47 2.22 -2.14 -0.31
C TYR A 47 0.99 -2.32 -1.19
N TRP A 48 -0.03 -3.02 -0.70
CA TRP A 48 -1.34 -3.10 -1.35
C TRP A 48 -2.47 -2.92 -0.32
N ARG A 49 -3.66 -2.54 -0.79
CA ARG A 49 -4.82 -2.28 0.08
C ARG A 49 -5.53 -3.57 0.47
N GLY A 50 -4.89 -4.38 1.30
CA GLY A 50 -5.50 -5.57 1.90
C GLY A 50 -6.32 -5.28 3.17
N THR A 51 -6.70 -6.35 3.88
CA THR A 51 -7.43 -6.29 5.16
C THR A 51 -6.77 -5.39 6.20
N HIS A 52 -5.44 -5.36 6.26
CA HIS A 52 -4.68 -4.45 7.13
C HIS A 52 -4.99 -2.96 6.88
N TRP A 53 -5.14 -2.54 5.61
CA TRP A 53 -5.49 -1.16 5.28
C TRP A 53 -6.93 -0.82 5.72
N GLN A 54 -7.87 -1.75 5.51
CA GLN A 54 -9.27 -1.58 5.93
C GLN A 54 -9.39 -1.45 7.45
N VAL A 55 -8.68 -2.31 8.21
CA VAL A 55 -8.64 -2.27 9.68
C VAL A 55 -8.01 -0.97 10.17
N MET A 56 -6.91 -0.53 9.54
CA MET A 56 -6.26 0.73 9.87
C MET A 56 -7.21 1.92 9.68
N ASN A 57 -7.90 2.02 8.53
CA ASN A 57 -8.86 3.09 8.30
C ASN A 57 -10.04 3.07 9.28
N LYS A 58 -10.54 1.89 9.65
CA LYS A 58 -11.59 1.75 10.67
C LYS A 58 -11.13 2.19 12.05
N LYS A 59 -9.85 2.00 12.39
CA LYS A 59 -9.26 2.53 13.64
C LYS A 59 -9.11 4.05 13.56
N LEU A 60 -8.51 4.57 12.49
CA LEU A 60 -8.30 6.02 12.30
C LEU A 60 -9.62 6.80 12.27
N GLY A 61 -10.66 6.29 11.62
CA GLY A 61 -11.99 6.92 11.59
C GLY A 61 -12.66 7.04 12.97
N ARG A 62 -12.23 6.26 13.97
CA ARG A 62 -12.69 6.41 15.36
C ARG A 62 -12.00 7.56 16.09
N PHE A 63 -10.79 7.94 15.67
CA PHE A 63 -10.02 9.02 16.30
C PHE A 63 -10.25 10.39 15.64
N ILE A 64 -10.63 10.41 14.36
CA ILE A 64 -10.85 11.66 13.60
C ILE A 64 -12.26 12.26 13.85
N LYS A 65 -13.12 11.59 14.64
CA LYS A 65 -14.48 12.07 14.99
C LYS A 65 -14.60 12.76 16.37
N SER A 66 -13.49 13.24 16.96
CA SER A 66 -13.52 14.03 18.20
C SER A 66 -13.20 15.49 17.95
#